data_AF-L0KPT0-F1
#
_entry.id   AF-L0KPT0-F1
#
_cell.length_a   1.000
_cell.length_b   1.000
_cell.length_c   1.000
_cell.angle_alpha   90.00
_cell.angle_beta   90.00
_cell.angle_gamma   90.00
#
_symmetry.space_group_name_H-M   'P 1'
#
loop_
_entity.id
_entity.type
_entity.pdbx_description
1 polymer ?
#
loop_
_entity_poly.entity_id
_entity_poly.type
_entity_poly.pdbx_seq_one_letter_code
_entity_poly.pdbx_strand_id
1 'polypeptide(L)'
;MKQDLHIKTRDGVAKAGLFRSAKVSSAKAGVILYQDAFGPRPALDLMAERLAGEGYAVLVPDLFYRNAPYGPFDPKTAFVEERTRAPLMALVTGTTQEMTISDSAAFVDALAGEGVTGPIGTVGYCMGGARALNAAATYPDRVKAAASFHGGNLASDAADSPHRKAASIKARVYVGMAGVDRSFPPEQSTKLAEALRTAEVDHLLENYVGMAHGWCVPDHSVYDEAGAERHWKRLTALFAETLT
;
A
#
# COMPACT_ATOMS: atom_id res chain seq x y z
N MET A 1 15.97 10.28 6.12
CA MET A 1 17.14 9.61 5.53
C MET A 1 16.66 8.32 4.89
N LYS A 2 16.97 8.14 3.62
CA LYS A 2 16.74 6.91 2.86
C LYS A 2 17.97 5.99 2.98
N GLN A 3 17.73 4.71 3.17
CA GLN A 3 18.72 3.64 3.12
C GLN A 3 18.20 2.57 2.16
N ASP A 4 19.02 2.12 1.22
CA ASP A 4 18.63 1.03 0.32
C ASP A 4 18.90 -0.32 0.99
N LEU A 5 17.90 -1.19 0.99
CA LEU A 5 17.97 -2.56 1.49
C LEU A 5 17.86 -3.56 0.34
N HIS A 6 18.47 -4.72 0.56
CA HIS A 6 18.32 -5.92 -0.27
C HIS A 6 17.73 -7.02 0.60
N ILE A 7 16.41 -7.22 0.48
CA ILE A 7 15.65 -8.12 1.34
C ILE A 7 15.58 -9.48 0.66
N LYS A 8 16.13 -10.51 1.32
CA LYS A 8 16.01 -11.88 0.85
C LYS A 8 14.57 -12.36 1.06
N THR A 9 13.91 -12.68 -0.04
CA THR A 9 12.57 -13.29 -0.08
C THR A 9 12.67 -14.77 -0.45
N ARG A 10 11.54 -15.46 -0.56
CA ARG A 10 11.49 -16.84 -1.06
C ARG A 10 11.96 -16.97 -2.51
N ASP A 11 11.62 -16.00 -3.36
CA ASP A 11 11.78 -16.10 -4.82
C ASP A 11 12.89 -15.20 -5.39
N GLY A 12 13.70 -14.60 -4.51
CA GLY A 12 14.82 -13.75 -4.92
C GLY A 12 15.12 -12.66 -3.91
N VAL A 13 15.76 -11.59 -4.37
CA VAL A 13 16.15 -10.45 -3.52
C VAL A 13 15.36 -9.22 -3.95
N ALA A 14 14.45 -8.77 -3.09
CA ALA A 14 13.68 -7.56 -3.32
C ALA A 14 14.52 -6.34 -2.90
N LYS A 15 14.67 -5.37 -3.80
CA LYS A 15 15.20 -4.05 -3.42
C LYS A 15 14.14 -3.31 -2.63
N ALA A 16 14.55 -2.54 -1.63
CA ALA A 16 13.61 -1.70 -0.88
C ALA A 16 14.27 -0.40 -0.42
N GLY A 17 13.51 0.69 -0.38
CA GLY A 17 13.91 1.91 0.29
C GLY A 17 13.41 1.90 1.74
N LEU A 18 14.30 2.12 2.70
CA LEU A 18 13.98 2.29 4.11
C LEU A 18 14.17 3.75 4.51
N PHE A 19 13.10 4.36 5.04
CA PHE A 19 13.06 5.78 5.37
C PHE A 19 12.87 5.96 6.87
N ARG A 20 13.72 6.82 7.45
CA ARG A 20 13.66 7.22 8.86
C ARG A 20 13.83 8.71 9.02
N SER A 21 13.18 9.31 10.00
CA SER A 21 13.47 10.68 10.40
C SER A 21 14.83 10.76 11.08
N ALA A 22 15.66 11.73 10.68
CA ALA A 22 16.92 12.03 11.36
C ALA A 22 16.68 12.61 12.78
N LYS A 23 15.45 13.08 13.07
CA LYS A 23 15.08 13.68 14.35
C LYS A 23 14.59 12.66 15.38
N VAL A 24 14.27 11.44 14.96
CA VAL A 24 13.73 10.37 15.82
C VAL A 24 14.73 9.23 15.87
N SER A 25 15.38 9.07 17.03
CA SER A 25 16.53 8.17 17.19
C SER A 25 16.19 6.68 17.16
N SER A 26 14.91 6.31 17.30
CA SER A 26 14.44 4.93 17.11
C SER A 26 12.92 4.89 16.92
N ALA A 27 12.47 4.83 15.66
CA ALA A 27 11.07 4.58 15.37
C ALA A 27 10.70 3.16 15.82
N LYS A 28 9.85 3.05 16.85
CA LYS A 28 9.39 1.75 17.36
C LYS A 28 8.35 1.11 16.43
N ALA A 29 7.52 1.92 15.78
CA ALA A 29 6.53 1.46 14.82
C ALA A 29 7.04 1.54 13.38
N GLY A 30 6.60 0.59 12.56
CA GLY A 30 6.96 0.49 11.15
C GLY A 30 5.77 0.73 10.23
N VAL A 31 6.04 1.14 9.00
CA VAL A 31 5.03 1.18 7.93
C VAL A 31 5.58 0.46 6.69
N ILE A 32 4.81 -0.43 6.11
CA ILE A 32 5.08 -0.97 4.77
C ILE A 32 4.20 -0.22 3.77
N LEU A 33 4.83 0.51 2.85
CA LEU A 33 4.17 1.26 1.79
C LEU A 33 4.25 0.44 0.50
N TYR A 34 3.15 -0.17 0.11
CA TYR A 34 3.02 -0.93 -1.13
C TYR A 34 2.79 0.01 -2.31
N GLN A 35 3.69 -0.08 -3.30
CA GLN A 35 3.66 0.70 -4.54
C GLN A 35 2.34 0.60 -5.32
N ASP A 36 2.12 1.59 -6.17
CA ASP A 36 1.18 1.49 -7.28
C ASP A 36 1.77 0.67 -8.45
N ALA A 37 1.14 0.76 -9.63
CA ALA A 37 1.53 -0.02 -10.80
C ALA A 37 2.92 0.31 -11.36
N PHE A 38 3.55 1.42 -10.98
CA PHE A 38 4.75 1.92 -11.70
C PHE A 38 6.09 1.59 -11.04
N GLY A 39 6.10 0.79 -9.97
CA GLY A 39 7.34 0.51 -9.23
C GLY A 39 7.69 1.58 -8.19
N PRO A 40 8.70 1.31 -7.35
CA PRO A 40 9.30 2.32 -6.49
C PRO A 40 9.97 3.41 -7.34
N ARG A 41 9.68 4.67 -7.03
CA ARG A 41 10.17 5.84 -7.76
C ARG A 41 10.17 7.08 -6.84
N PRO A 42 10.78 8.21 -7.24
CA PRO A 42 10.93 9.39 -6.38
C PRO A 42 9.62 9.89 -5.73
N ALA A 43 8.47 9.76 -6.40
CA ALA A 43 7.19 10.12 -5.81
C ALA A 43 6.86 9.30 -4.54
N LEU A 44 7.12 7.99 -4.55
CA LEU A 44 6.91 7.15 -3.37
C LEU A 44 7.96 7.39 -2.29
N ASP A 45 9.19 7.78 -2.67
CA ASP A 45 10.21 8.20 -1.72
C ASP A 45 9.74 9.44 -0.94
N LEU A 46 9.16 10.45 -1.62
CA LEU A 46 8.61 11.65 -0.96
C LEU A 46 7.47 11.30 0.01
N MET A 47 6.59 10.36 -0.37
CA MET A 47 5.51 9.90 0.51
C MET A 47 6.06 9.14 1.73
N ALA A 48 7.08 8.31 1.54
CA ALA A 48 7.74 7.59 2.62
C ALA A 48 8.51 8.54 3.55
N GLU A 49 9.14 9.59 3.01
CA GLU A 49 9.79 10.64 3.80
C GLU A 49 8.79 11.40 4.66
N ARG A 50 7.59 11.71 4.15
CA ARG A 50 6.52 12.36 4.93
C ARG A 50 6.10 11.49 6.11
N LEU A 51 5.81 10.21 5.87
CA LEU A 51 5.50 9.25 6.94
C LEU A 51 6.66 9.07 7.92
N ALA A 52 7.90 9.04 7.44
CA ALA A 52 9.07 8.98 8.30
C ALA A 52 9.18 10.24 9.18
N GLY A 53 8.78 11.40 8.66
CA GLY A 53 8.66 12.68 9.38
C GLY A 53 7.67 12.62 10.55
N GLU A 54 6.62 11.79 10.46
CA GLU A 54 5.67 11.50 11.53
C GLU A 54 6.23 10.53 12.60
N GLY A 55 7.47 10.04 12.42
CA GLY A 55 8.18 9.22 13.41
C GLY A 55 8.18 7.72 13.13
N TYR A 56 7.72 7.27 11.95
CA TYR A 56 7.72 5.86 11.56
C TYR A 56 9.01 5.43 10.84
N ALA A 57 9.35 4.14 10.92
CA ALA A 57 10.29 3.52 9.99
C ALA A 57 9.50 3.00 8.78
N VAL A 58 9.71 3.59 7.60
CA VAL A 58 8.87 3.32 6.42
C VAL A 58 9.66 2.50 5.41
N LEU A 59 9.14 1.34 5.04
CA LEU A 59 9.72 0.46 4.04
C LEU A 59 8.90 0.54 2.75
N VAL A 60 9.57 0.84 1.64
CA VAL A 60 9.02 0.84 0.27
C VAL A 60 9.69 -0.31 -0.51
N PRO A 61 9.13 -1.53 -0.46
CA PRO A 61 9.68 -2.66 -1.21
C PRO A 61 9.32 -2.59 -2.69
N ASP A 62 10.24 -3.00 -3.55
CA ASP A 62 10.00 -3.31 -4.96
C ASP A 62 9.24 -4.64 -5.07
N LEU A 63 7.97 -4.59 -5.46
CA LEU A 63 7.14 -5.79 -5.63
C LEU A 63 7.42 -6.51 -6.97
N PHE A 64 8.06 -5.85 -7.92
CA PHE A 64 8.34 -6.35 -9.26
C PHE A 64 9.77 -6.88 -9.41
N TYR A 65 10.52 -7.03 -8.32
CA TYR A 65 11.91 -7.47 -8.34
C TYR A 65 12.15 -8.79 -9.11
N ARG A 66 11.14 -9.67 -9.17
CA ARG A 66 11.17 -10.94 -9.93
C ARG A 66 11.33 -10.72 -11.45
N ASN A 67 10.97 -9.53 -11.93
CA ASN A 67 11.00 -9.15 -13.34
C ASN A 67 12.02 -8.04 -13.62
N ALA A 68 12.96 -7.78 -12.71
CA ALA A 68 14.00 -6.78 -12.93
C ALA A 68 14.99 -7.21 -14.04
N PRO A 69 15.46 -6.26 -14.90
CA PRO A 69 15.03 -4.86 -14.95
C PRO A 69 13.66 -4.69 -15.62
N TYR A 70 12.88 -3.72 -15.14
CA TYR A 70 11.60 -3.31 -15.72
C TYR A 70 11.51 -1.78 -15.77
N GLY A 71 10.61 -1.25 -16.61
CA GLY A 71 10.41 0.19 -16.75
C GLY A 71 11.65 0.95 -17.27
N PRO A 72 11.78 2.26 -17.00
CA PRO A 72 10.85 3.09 -16.22
C PRO A 72 9.48 3.23 -16.90
N PHE A 73 8.46 3.53 -16.10
CA PHE A 73 7.11 3.86 -16.57
C PHE A 73 6.78 5.28 -16.14
N ASP A 74 6.36 6.13 -17.08
CA ASP A 74 5.82 7.45 -16.76
C ASP A 74 4.34 7.31 -16.34
N PRO A 75 3.95 7.62 -15.09
CA PRO A 75 2.56 7.52 -14.64
C PRO A 75 1.56 8.31 -15.51
N LYS A 76 2.03 9.32 -16.25
CA LYS A 76 1.19 10.17 -17.11
C LYS A 76 0.87 9.52 -18.45
N THR A 77 1.73 8.62 -18.95
CA THR A 77 1.59 8.05 -20.31
C THR A 77 1.54 6.53 -20.34
N ALA A 78 1.98 5.84 -19.28
CA ALA A 78 2.23 4.40 -19.31
C ALA A 78 0.99 3.51 -19.49
N PHE A 79 -0.21 4.02 -19.22
CA PHE A 79 -1.47 3.31 -19.51
C PHE A 79 -2.07 3.66 -20.88
N VAL A 80 -1.57 4.70 -21.54
CA VAL A 80 -2.08 5.19 -22.83
C VAL A 80 -1.22 4.67 -23.98
N GLU A 81 0.10 4.65 -23.81
CA GLU A 81 1.02 4.15 -24.82
C GLU A 81 1.02 2.62 -24.88
N GLU A 82 0.72 2.04 -26.03
CA GLU A 82 0.66 0.59 -26.22
C GLU A 82 1.97 -0.12 -25.84
N ARG A 83 3.11 0.50 -26.17
CA ARG A 83 4.46 -0.03 -25.89
C ARG A 83 4.73 -0.22 -24.40
N THR A 84 4.16 0.61 -23.53
CA THR A 84 4.38 0.55 -22.09
C THR A 84 3.23 -0.14 -21.37
N ARG A 85 2.00 -0.03 -21.88
CA ARG A 85 0.80 -0.64 -21.29
C ARG A 85 0.90 -2.15 -21.16
N ALA A 86 1.27 -2.86 -22.23
CA ALA A 86 1.30 -4.33 -22.18
C ALA A 86 2.36 -4.89 -21.20
N PRO A 87 3.62 -4.41 -21.22
CA PRO A 87 4.60 -4.79 -20.20
C PRO A 87 4.19 -4.41 -18.77
N LEU A 88 3.61 -3.23 -18.57
CA LEU A 88 3.14 -2.77 -17.26
C LEU A 88 2.03 -3.68 -16.72
N MET A 89 1.03 -4.00 -17.55
CA MET A 89 -0.03 -4.92 -17.17
C MET A 89 0.50 -6.31 -16.86
N ALA A 90 1.48 -6.80 -17.62
CA ALA A 90 2.13 -8.09 -17.34
C ALA A 90 2.80 -8.12 -15.96
N LEU A 91 3.45 -7.02 -15.52
CA LEU A 91 4.01 -6.90 -14.17
C LEU A 91 2.90 -6.91 -13.10
N VAL A 92 1.87 -6.08 -13.29
CA VAL A 92 0.74 -5.95 -12.36
C VAL A 92 0.02 -7.29 -12.17
N THR A 93 -0.25 -8.01 -13.25
CA THR A 93 -0.93 -9.32 -13.21
C THR A 93 -0.01 -10.46 -12.81
N GLY A 94 1.28 -10.38 -13.19
CA GLY A 94 2.28 -11.41 -12.90
C GLY A 94 2.72 -11.43 -11.44
N THR A 95 2.60 -10.30 -10.74
CA THR A 95 2.86 -10.21 -9.30
C THR A 95 1.58 -10.52 -8.54
N THR A 96 1.41 -11.76 -8.10
CA THR A 96 0.16 -12.24 -7.50
C THR A 96 0.01 -11.80 -6.03
N GLN A 97 -1.20 -11.90 -5.46
CA GLN A 97 -1.41 -11.64 -4.02
C GLN A 97 -0.59 -12.59 -3.16
N GLU A 98 -0.53 -13.86 -3.55
CA GLU A 98 0.24 -14.88 -2.84
C GLU A 98 1.73 -14.51 -2.80
N MET A 99 2.32 -14.07 -3.92
CA MET A 99 3.70 -13.60 -3.96
C MET A 99 3.92 -12.43 -3.01
N THR A 100 3.10 -11.38 -3.11
CA THR A 100 3.25 -10.19 -2.25
C THR A 100 3.02 -10.51 -0.77
N ILE A 101 2.07 -11.39 -0.44
CA ILE A 101 1.87 -11.87 0.93
C ILE A 101 3.13 -12.58 1.42
N SER A 102 3.65 -13.55 0.66
CA SER A 102 4.88 -14.27 1.01
C SER A 102 6.07 -13.33 1.23
N ASP A 103 6.22 -12.31 0.38
CA ASP A 103 7.28 -11.31 0.52
C ASP A 103 7.08 -10.41 1.74
N SER A 104 5.83 -10.15 2.12
CA SER A 104 5.51 -9.30 3.27
C SER A 104 6.00 -9.87 4.60
N ALA A 105 6.12 -11.19 4.75
CA ALA A 105 6.83 -11.78 5.89
C ALA A 105 8.28 -11.29 5.95
N ALA A 106 9.01 -11.33 4.83
CA ALA A 106 10.39 -10.87 4.76
C ALA A 106 10.51 -9.35 4.97
N PHE A 107 9.50 -8.57 4.56
CA PHE A 107 9.44 -7.13 4.82
C PHE A 107 9.24 -6.81 6.30
N VAL A 108 8.37 -7.56 6.98
CA VAL A 108 8.17 -7.48 8.44
C VAL A 108 9.46 -7.85 9.19
N ASP A 109 10.15 -8.89 8.75
CA ASP A 109 11.42 -9.33 9.34
C ASP A 109 12.55 -8.31 9.09
N ALA A 110 12.60 -7.71 7.90
CA ALA A 110 13.56 -6.65 7.58
C ALA A 110 13.36 -5.42 8.49
N LEU A 111 12.12 -4.99 8.72
CA LEU A 111 11.82 -3.93 9.69
C LEU A 111 12.29 -4.31 11.11
N ALA A 112 12.02 -5.55 11.54
CA ALA A 112 12.43 -6.03 12.86
C ALA A 112 13.97 -6.09 13.01
N GLY A 113 14.69 -6.54 11.99
CA GLY A 113 16.16 -6.56 11.95
C GLY A 113 16.77 -5.15 12.04
N GLU A 114 16.01 -4.14 11.63
CA GLU A 114 16.38 -2.74 11.76
C GLU A 114 15.86 -2.08 13.06
N GLY A 115 15.47 -2.89 14.05
CA GLY A 115 15.09 -2.44 15.39
C GLY A 115 13.63 -2.02 15.55
N VAL A 116 12.76 -2.24 14.57
CA VAL A 116 11.32 -1.93 14.64
C VAL A 116 10.60 -3.06 15.39
N THR A 117 10.45 -2.90 16.69
CA THR A 117 9.86 -3.91 17.60
C THR A 117 8.37 -3.69 17.91
N GLY A 118 7.84 -2.51 17.56
CA GLY A 118 6.45 -2.14 17.77
C GLY A 118 5.51 -2.59 16.65
N PRO A 119 4.28 -2.04 16.62
CA PRO A 119 3.27 -2.39 15.64
C PRO A 119 3.65 -1.93 14.23
N ILE A 120 3.08 -2.60 13.22
CA ILE A 120 3.27 -2.25 11.81
C ILE A 120 1.94 -1.72 11.23
N GLY A 121 2.03 -0.61 10.50
CA GLY A 121 0.98 -0.16 9.58
C GLY A 121 1.27 -0.65 8.16
N THR A 122 0.23 -0.93 7.38
CA THR A 122 0.35 -1.12 5.94
C THR A 122 -0.43 -0.03 5.23
N VAL A 123 0.13 0.49 4.14
CA VAL A 123 -0.59 1.41 3.23
C VAL A 123 -0.27 1.03 1.80
N GLY A 124 -1.24 1.15 0.90
CA GLY A 124 -0.97 0.96 -0.51
C GLY A 124 -1.87 1.76 -1.44
N TYR A 125 -1.36 1.96 -2.65
CA TYR A 125 -1.95 2.80 -3.68
C TYR A 125 -2.25 1.95 -4.93
N CYS A 126 -3.39 2.16 -5.59
CA CYS A 126 -3.80 1.37 -6.77
C CYS A 126 -3.79 -0.14 -6.45
N MET A 127 -2.95 -0.94 -7.12
CA MET A 127 -2.78 -2.37 -6.84
C MET A 127 -2.26 -2.63 -5.41
N GLY A 128 -1.47 -1.69 -4.87
CA GLY A 128 -0.92 -1.72 -3.52
C GLY A 128 -2.00 -1.76 -2.43
N GLY A 129 -3.17 -1.16 -2.69
CA GLY A 129 -4.27 -1.13 -1.73
C GLY A 129 -4.75 -2.53 -1.33
N ALA A 130 -4.91 -3.41 -2.32
CA ALA A 130 -5.27 -4.80 -2.06
C ALA A 130 -4.14 -5.57 -1.36
N ARG A 131 -2.87 -5.19 -1.59
CA ARG A 131 -1.69 -5.80 -0.92
C ARG A 131 -1.69 -5.45 0.56
N ALA A 132 -1.93 -4.18 0.90
CA ALA A 132 -1.98 -3.70 2.27
C ALA A 132 -3.05 -4.43 3.10
N LEU A 133 -4.26 -4.60 2.55
CA LEU A 133 -5.34 -5.31 3.24
C LEU A 133 -5.07 -6.81 3.38
N ASN A 134 -4.53 -7.45 2.34
CA ASN A 134 -4.17 -8.87 2.40
C ASN A 134 -3.02 -9.15 3.38
N ALA A 135 -2.03 -8.24 3.47
CA ALA A 135 -0.98 -8.32 4.48
C ALA A 135 -1.57 -8.20 5.89
N ALA A 136 -2.53 -7.30 6.11
CA ALA A 136 -3.20 -7.14 7.40
C ALA A 136 -4.01 -8.38 7.82
N ALA A 137 -4.66 -9.04 6.86
CA ALA A 137 -5.37 -10.29 7.10
C ALA A 137 -4.42 -11.47 7.39
N THR A 138 -3.23 -11.48 6.77
CA THR A 138 -2.28 -12.59 6.91
C THR A 138 -1.38 -12.48 8.14
N TYR A 139 -1.04 -11.26 8.55
CA TYR A 139 -0.16 -10.98 9.69
C TYR A 139 -0.86 -10.19 10.80
N PRO A 140 -2.04 -10.63 11.30
CA PRO A 140 -2.89 -9.83 12.18
C PRO A 140 -2.28 -9.54 13.56
N ASP A 141 -1.29 -10.31 13.98
CA ASP A 141 -0.60 -10.09 15.24
C ASP A 141 0.45 -8.97 15.14
N ARG A 142 0.96 -8.69 13.93
CA ARG A 142 1.95 -7.63 13.67
C ARG A 142 1.34 -6.37 13.07
N VAL A 143 0.40 -6.51 12.14
CA VAL A 143 -0.24 -5.38 11.45
C VAL A 143 -1.41 -4.87 12.28
N LYS A 144 -1.37 -3.59 12.68
CA LYS A 144 -2.40 -2.95 13.53
C LYS A 144 -3.20 -1.87 12.82
N ALA A 145 -2.70 -1.37 11.70
CA ALA A 145 -3.47 -0.53 10.79
C ALA A 145 -3.23 -0.91 9.33
N ALA A 146 -4.26 -0.79 8.50
CA ALA A 146 -4.19 -1.04 7.08
C ALA A 146 -4.95 0.03 6.31
N ALA A 147 -4.28 0.69 5.37
CA ALA A 147 -4.85 1.74 4.54
C ALA A 147 -4.78 1.39 3.05
N SER A 148 -5.85 1.69 2.33
CA SER A 148 -5.91 1.57 0.88
C SER A 148 -6.40 2.88 0.28
N PHE A 149 -5.69 3.44 -0.69
CA PHE A 149 -6.11 4.64 -1.42
C PHE A 149 -6.19 4.37 -2.91
N HIS A 150 -7.32 4.78 -3.52
CA HIS A 150 -7.69 4.38 -4.89
C HIS A 150 -7.40 2.90 -5.17
N GLY A 151 -7.65 2.05 -4.17
CA GLY A 151 -7.35 0.63 -4.26
C GLY A 151 -8.34 -0.05 -5.19
N GLY A 152 -7.84 -0.77 -6.20
CA GLY A 152 -8.67 -1.55 -7.11
C GLY A 152 -8.93 -2.97 -6.61
N ASN A 153 -10.04 -3.57 -7.01
CA ASN A 153 -10.38 -4.99 -6.82
C ASN A 153 -10.39 -5.47 -5.36
N LEU A 154 -10.72 -4.58 -4.40
CA LEU A 154 -10.72 -4.91 -2.98
C LEU A 154 -11.84 -5.88 -2.59
N ALA A 155 -12.87 -6.04 -3.43
CA ALA A 155 -13.94 -7.02 -3.26
C ALA A 155 -14.40 -7.67 -4.58
N SER A 156 -13.45 -8.04 -5.44
CA SER A 156 -13.72 -8.78 -6.69
C SER A 156 -14.16 -10.23 -6.45
N ASP A 157 -14.38 -11.00 -7.51
CA ASP A 157 -14.73 -12.42 -7.39
C ASP A 157 -13.52 -13.33 -7.16
N ALA A 158 -12.31 -12.81 -7.35
CA ALA A 158 -11.06 -13.54 -7.16
C ALA A 158 -10.97 -14.16 -5.76
N ALA A 159 -10.40 -15.37 -5.69
CA ALA A 159 -10.28 -16.12 -4.43
C ALA A 159 -9.37 -15.42 -3.40
N ASP A 160 -8.42 -14.61 -3.88
CA ASP A 160 -7.46 -13.85 -3.09
C ASP A 160 -7.91 -12.40 -2.81
N SER A 161 -9.17 -12.06 -3.11
CA SER A 161 -9.72 -10.73 -2.85
C SER A 161 -9.82 -10.44 -1.34
N PRO A 162 -9.38 -9.25 -0.86
CA PRO A 162 -9.29 -8.93 0.56
C PRO A 162 -10.58 -9.18 1.37
N HIS A 163 -11.76 -8.85 0.81
CA HIS A 163 -13.03 -9.04 1.51
C HIS A 163 -13.29 -10.48 1.98
N ARG A 164 -12.74 -11.49 1.28
CA ARG A 164 -12.90 -12.91 1.66
C ARG A 164 -12.11 -13.29 2.90
N LYS A 165 -11.15 -12.46 3.31
CA LYS A 165 -10.28 -12.67 4.47
C LYS A 165 -10.58 -11.69 5.62
N ALA A 166 -11.70 -10.96 5.55
CA ALA A 166 -12.07 -9.96 6.55
C ALA A 166 -12.03 -10.50 7.99
N ALA A 167 -12.52 -11.73 8.20
CA ALA A 167 -12.52 -12.40 9.51
C ALA A 167 -11.12 -12.64 10.12
N SER A 168 -10.06 -12.55 9.32
CA SER A 168 -8.68 -12.67 9.81
C SER A 168 -8.05 -11.32 10.17
N ILE A 169 -8.67 -10.20 9.80
CA ILE A 169 -8.12 -8.86 10.04
C ILE A 169 -8.37 -8.45 11.49
N LYS A 170 -7.29 -8.14 12.22
CA LYS A 170 -7.34 -7.48 13.55
C LYS A 170 -6.95 -6.00 13.50
N ALA A 171 -6.46 -5.52 12.35
CA ALA A 171 -6.04 -4.14 12.16
C ALA A 171 -7.26 -3.21 12.01
N ARG A 172 -7.11 -1.94 12.40
CA ARG A 172 -8.04 -0.88 11.97
C ARG A 172 -7.85 -0.63 10.47
N VAL A 173 -8.95 -0.61 9.71
CA VAL A 173 -8.93 -0.49 8.25
C VAL A 173 -9.43 0.88 7.80
N TYR A 174 -8.70 1.54 6.91
CA TYR A 174 -9.17 2.72 6.20
C TYR A 174 -9.10 2.50 4.69
N VAL A 175 -10.17 2.84 3.98
CA VAL A 175 -10.19 2.79 2.51
C VAL A 175 -10.66 4.13 1.97
N GLY A 176 -9.74 4.86 1.33
CA GLY A 176 -10.04 6.05 0.54
C GLY A 176 -10.33 5.64 -0.90
N MET A 177 -11.57 5.82 -1.34
CA MET A 177 -12.00 5.50 -2.70
C MET A 177 -11.89 6.75 -3.57
N ALA A 178 -11.37 6.62 -4.79
CA ALA A 178 -11.58 7.65 -5.80
C ALA A 178 -13.07 7.70 -6.18
N GLY A 179 -13.55 8.85 -6.66
CA GLY A 179 -14.95 9.13 -6.92
C GLY A 179 -15.67 8.07 -7.76
N VAL A 180 -15.67 8.23 -9.09
CA VAL A 180 -16.19 7.19 -10.01
C VAL A 180 -15.00 6.40 -10.56
N ASP A 181 -14.69 5.28 -9.93
CA ASP A 181 -13.53 4.45 -10.24
C ASP A 181 -13.96 3.04 -10.66
N ARG A 182 -13.68 2.66 -11.92
CA ARG A 182 -14.04 1.35 -12.46
C ARG A 182 -13.23 0.21 -11.85
N SER A 183 -12.08 0.49 -11.25
CA SER A 183 -11.28 -0.53 -10.56
C SER A 183 -11.89 -0.93 -9.21
N PHE A 184 -12.75 -0.09 -8.62
CA PHE A 184 -13.45 -0.37 -7.37
C PHE A 184 -14.87 0.23 -7.37
N PRO A 185 -15.80 -0.40 -8.11
CA PRO A 185 -17.15 0.13 -8.29
C PRO A 185 -18.00 0.00 -7.01
N PRO A 186 -19.15 0.71 -6.92
CA PRO A 186 -20.00 0.72 -5.72
C PRO A 186 -20.41 -0.66 -5.19
N GLU A 187 -20.59 -1.65 -6.06
CA GLU A 187 -20.91 -3.02 -5.68
C GLU A 187 -19.77 -3.65 -4.88
N GLN A 188 -18.52 -3.42 -5.28
CA GLN A 188 -17.36 -3.89 -4.51
C GLN A 188 -17.20 -3.12 -3.19
N SER A 189 -17.44 -1.82 -3.19
CA SER A 189 -17.41 -1.02 -1.95
C SER A 189 -18.42 -1.53 -0.92
N THR A 190 -19.66 -1.81 -1.37
CA THR A 190 -20.72 -2.38 -0.55
C THR A 190 -20.33 -3.75 -0.01
N LYS A 191 -19.82 -4.64 -0.88
CA LYS A 191 -19.37 -5.99 -0.52
C LYS A 191 -18.21 -5.98 0.48
N LEU A 192 -17.26 -5.07 0.32
CA LEU A 192 -16.15 -4.90 1.27
C LEU A 192 -16.65 -4.42 2.64
N ALA A 193 -17.50 -3.38 2.65
CA ALA A 193 -18.08 -2.86 3.90
C ALA A 193 -18.88 -3.93 4.64
N GLU A 194 -19.69 -4.71 3.93
CA GLU A 194 -20.45 -5.81 4.52
C GLU A 194 -19.54 -6.89 5.12
N ALA A 195 -18.49 -7.28 4.40
CA ALA A 195 -17.52 -8.27 4.90
C ALA A 195 -16.79 -7.80 6.16
N LEU A 196 -16.31 -6.54 6.18
CA LEU A 196 -15.62 -5.96 7.33
C LEU A 196 -16.57 -5.79 8.53
N ARG A 197 -17.81 -5.34 8.29
CA ARG A 197 -18.85 -5.24 9.33
C ARG A 197 -19.19 -6.60 9.93
N THR A 198 -19.39 -7.62 9.09
CA THR A 198 -19.72 -8.98 9.54
C THR A 198 -18.59 -9.61 10.33
N ALA A 199 -17.35 -9.30 9.97
CA ALA A 199 -16.15 -9.70 10.69
C ALA A 199 -15.84 -8.84 11.94
N GLU A 200 -16.69 -7.85 12.26
CA GLU A 200 -16.50 -6.91 13.38
C GLU A 200 -15.16 -6.16 13.34
N VAL A 201 -14.63 -5.91 12.14
CA VAL A 201 -13.40 -5.13 11.95
C VAL A 201 -13.70 -3.65 12.17
N ASP A 202 -12.86 -2.95 12.92
CA ASP A 202 -12.89 -1.49 13.02
C ASP A 202 -12.46 -0.87 11.68
N HIS A 203 -13.41 -0.24 10.97
CA HIS A 203 -13.17 0.21 9.60
C HIS A 203 -13.88 1.51 9.23
N LEU A 204 -13.28 2.23 8.26
CA LEU A 204 -13.89 3.36 7.59
C LEU A 204 -13.63 3.29 6.07
N LEU A 205 -14.71 3.36 5.29
CA LEU A 205 -14.66 3.55 3.84
C LEU A 205 -15.11 4.99 3.54
N GLU A 206 -14.26 5.78 2.89
CA GLU A 206 -14.52 7.19 2.57
C GLU A 206 -14.43 7.40 1.06
N ASN A 207 -15.50 7.93 0.45
CA ASN A 207 -15.48 8.31 -0.96
C ASN A 207 -14.94 9.73 -1.13
N TYR A 208 -13.87 9.87 -1.91
CA TYR A 208 -13.28 11.15 -2.29
C TYR A 208 -13.96 11.62 -3.57
N VAL A 209 -15.16 12.19 -3.41
CA VAL A 209 -15.97 12.73 -4.52
C VAL A 209 -15.14 13.74 -5.33
N GLY A 210 -15.13 13.56 -6.65
CA GLY A 210 -14.37 14.40 -7.58
C GLY A 210 -12.92 13.98 -7.79
N MET A 211 -12.37 13.09 -6.97
CA MET A 211 -10.99 12.60 -7.14
C MET A 211 -10.93 11.43 -8.13
N ALA A 212 -9.91 11.42 -8.99
CA ALA A 212 -9.65 10.34 -9.93
C ALA A 212 -8.71 9.27 -9.33
N HIS A 213 -8.66 8.09 -9.94
CA HIS A 213 -7.72 7.04 -9.55
C HIS A 213 -6.27 7.57 -9.63
N GLY A 214 -5.53 7.53 -8.52
CA GLY A 214 -4.17 8.10 -8.42
C GLY A 214 -4.08 9.52 -7.83
N TRP A 215 -5.21 10.14 -7.42
CA TRP A 215 -5.25 11.56 -7.00
C TRP A 215 -4.23 11.98 -5.95
N CYS A 216 -3.84 11.08 -5.05
CA CYS A 216 -2.95 11.38 -3.93
C CYS A 216 -1.47 11.09 -4.21
N VAL A 217 -1.13 10.61 -5.42
CA VAL A 217 0.25 10.29 -5.80
C VAL A 217 0.84 11.45 -6.60
N PRO A 218 1.90 12.15 -6.10
CA PRO A 218 2.32 13.47 -6.61
C PRO A 218 2.70 13.56 -8.08
N ASP A 219 3.14 12.46 -8.70
CA ASP A 219 3.57 12.45 -10.10
C ASP A 219 2.51 11.93 -11.07
N HIS A 220 1.32 11.59 -10.58
CA HIS A 220 0.20 11.23 -11.44
C HIS A 220 -0.36 12.46 -12.14
N SER A 221 -0.79 12.31 -13.40
CA SER A 221 -1.43 13.40 -14.18
C SER A 221 -2.72 13.94 -13.55
N VAL A 222 -3.32 13.19 -12.64
CA VAL A 222 -4.58 13.50 -11.95
C VAL A 222 -4.37 13.89 -10.49
N TYR A 223 -3.13 14.20 -10.10
CA TYR A 223 -2.83 14.66 -8.76
C TYR A 223 -3.70 15.86 -8.39
N ASP A 224 -4.34 15.78 -7.23
CA ASP A 224 -5.16 16.84 -6.65
C ASP A 224 -4.65 17.14 -5.24
N GLU A 225 -4.11 18.35 -5.05
CA GLU A 225 -3.45 18.73 -3.80
C GLU A 225 -4.41 18.73 -2.61
N ALA A 226 -5.63 19.22 -2.78
CA ALA A 226 -6.62 19.27 -1.70
C ALA A 226 -7.05 17.85 -1.29
N GLY A 227 -7.28 16.97 -2.27
CA GLY A 227 -7.55 15.56 -2.06
C GLY A 227 -6.38 14.81 -1.44
N ALA A 228 -5.15 15.13 -1.85
CA ALA A 228 -3.92 14.55 -1.30
C ALA A 228 -3.71 14.95 0.17
N GLU A 229 -3.91 16.22 0.52
CA GLU A 229 -3.81 16.68 1.91
C GLU A 229 -4.90 16.11 2.81
N ARG A 230 -6.12 15.91 2.29
CA ARG A 230 -7.17 15.15 3.01
C ARG A 230 -6.74 13.70 3.23
N HIS A 231 -6.21 13.04 2.20
CA HIS A 231 -5.62 11.70 2.30
C HIS A 231 -4.59 11.65 3.44
N TRP A 232 -3.67 12.62 3.49
CA TRP A 232 -2.61 12.64 4.48
C TRP A 232 -3.13 12.78 5.89
N LYS A 233 -4.09 13.68 6.12
CA LYS A 233 -4.75 13.84 7.42
C LYS A 233 -5.39 12.53 7.89
N ARG A 234 -6.01 11.77 6.99
CA ARG A 234 -6.65 10.49 7.32
C ARG A 234 -5.64 9.40 7.62
N LEU A 235 -4.59 9.30 6.81
CA LEU A 235 -3.54 8.29 6.97
C LEU A 235 -2.75 8.51 8.27
N THR A 236 -2.33 9.75 8.56
CA THR A 236 -1.56 10.04 9.76
C THR A 236 -2.41 9.94 11.03
N ALA A 237 -3.69 10.33 10.99
CA ALA A 237 -4.61 10.10 12.10
C ALA A 237 -4.80 8.60 12.39
N LEU A 238 -5.04 7.79 11.35
CA LEU A 238 -5.13 6.33 11.49
C LEU A 238 -3.90 5.76 12.19
N PHE A 239 -2.71 6.10 11.70
CA PHE A 239 -1.46 5.57 12.27
C PHE A 239 -1.15 6.10 13.66
N ALA A 240 -1.44 7.37 13.95
CA ALA A 240 -1.26 7.94 15.28
C ALA A 240 -2.14 7.26 16.34
N GLU A 241 -3.36 6.86 15.95
CA GLU A 241 -4.31 6.19 16.85
C GLU A 241 -4.00 4.70 17.09
N THR A 242 -3.20 4.06 16.22
CA THR A 242 -3.09 2.59 16.16
C THR A 242 -1.67 2.05 16.28
N LEU A 243 -0.66 2.87 15.97
CA LEU A 243 0.74 2.47 15.93
C LEU A 243 1.55 3.02 17.14
N THR A 244 0.91 3.09 18.29
CA THR A 244 1.51 3.56 19.57
C THR A 244 2.33 2.47 20.27
#